data_AF-A0A841QA66-F1
#
_entry.id   AF-A0A841QA66-F1
#
_cell.length_a   1.000
_cell.length_b   1.000
_cell.length_c   1.000
_cell.angle_alpha   90.00
_cell.angle_beta   90.00
_cell.angle_gamma   90.00
#
_symmetry.space_group_name_H-M   'P 1'
#
loop_
_entity.id
_entity.type
_entity.pdbx_description
1 polymer ?
#
loop_
_entity_poly.entity_id
_entity_poly.type
_entity_poly.pdbx_seq_one_letter_code
_entity_poly.pdbx_strand_id
1 'polypeptide(L)'
;MNRNHVFDSHGPDVRVRGTAQQLFEKYLQLGRDATGSGDRVAAEAYFQHAEHYFRILNAMAQAAQQSQQERAERQTARQQRVSSNMSEDDEDDQTESENEAMAEVKDLSSEPQPELSEG
;
A
#
# COMPACT_ATOMS: atom_id res chain seq x y z
N MET A 1 5.32 -3.79 1.82
CA MET A 1 4.51 -5.04 1.84
C MET A 1 3.26 -4.79 2.68
N ASN A 2 2.06 -4.93 2.13
CA ASN A 2 0.81 -4.56 2.81
C ASN A 2 0.34 -5.67 3.75
N ARG A 3 -0.11 -5.33 4.97
CA ARG A 3 -0.56 -6.26 6.02
C ARG A 3 -1.67 -7.23 5.57
N ASN A 4 -2.45 -6.84 4.56
CA ASN A 4 -3.56 -7.63 4.03
C ASN A 4 -3.17 -8.55 2.85
N HIS A 5 -1.89 -8.86 2.70
CA HIS A 5 -1.46 -9.78 1.65
C HIS A 5 -1.95 -11.21 1.96
N VAL A 6 -2.59 -11.83 0.97
CA VAL A 6 -3.09 -13.20 1.04
C VAL A 6 -2.04 -14.11 0.41
N PHE A 7 -1.59 -15.11 1.15
CA PHE A 7 -0.62 -16.10 0.72
C PHE A 7 -1.31 -17.42 0.42
N ASP A 8 -0.74 -18.18 -0.51
CA ASP A 8 -1.11 -19.57 -0.79
C ASP A 8 0.00 -20.49 -0.29
N SER A 9 -0.25 -21.15 0.83
CA SER A 9 0.69 -22.04 1.48
C SER A 9 0.48 -23.48 1.07
N HIS A 10 1.56 -24.10 0.63
CA HIS A 10 1.60 -25.50 0.23
C HIS A 10 2.24 -26.29 1.36
N GLY A 11 1.44 -26.56 2.40
CA GLY A 11 1.88 -27.39 3.52
C GLY A 11 2.07 -28.85 3.09
N PRO A 12 2.73 -29.67 3.93
CA PRO A 12 3.04 -31.07 3.63
C PRO A 12 1.79 -31.90 3.30
N ASP A 13 0.63 -31.54 3.85
CA ASP A 13 -0.62 -32.29 3.68
C ASP A 13 -1.84 -31.39 3.39
N VAL A 14 -1.68 -30.07 3.50
CA VAL A 14 -2.79 -29.12 3.39
C VAL A 14 -2.37 -27.88 2.63
N ARG A 15 -3.12 -27.56 1.57
CA ARG A 15 -3.05 -26.25 0.93
C ARG A 15 -3.92 -25.26 1.68
N VAL A 16 -3.33 -24.16 2.13
CA VAL A 16 -3.99 -23.16 2.97
C VAL A 16 -3.83 -21.80 2.34
N ARG A 17 -4.95 -21.11 2.11
CA ARG A 17 -4.95 -19.73 1.65
C ARG A 17 -5.43 -18.81 2.76
N GLY A 18 -4.70 -17.75 3.05
CA GLY A 18 -5.04 -16.81 4.11
C GLY A 18 -4.03 -15.69 4.28
N THR A 19 -4.25 -14.83 5.25
CA THR A 19 -3.23 -13.85 5.66
C THR A 19 -2.07 -14.56 6.36
N ALA A 20 -0.89 -13.95 6.41
CA ALA A 20 0.26 -14.55 7.08
C ALA A 20 -0.03 -14.88 8.56
N GLN A 21 -0.89 -14.10 9.23
CA GLN A 21 -1.26 -14.35 10.62
C GLN A 21 -2.11 -15.62 10.75
N GLN A 22 -3.12 -15.77 9.90
CA GLN A 22 -3.99 -16.95 9.88
C GLN A 22 -3.18 -18.22 9.58
N LEU A 23 -2.23 -18.10 8.65
CA LEU A 23 -1.32 -19.19 8.30
C LEU A 23 -0.41 -19.58 9.47
N PHE A 24 0.18 -18.58 10.16
CA PHE A 24 0.97 -18.81 11.36
C PHE A 24 0.19 -19.56 12.44
N GLU A 25 -1.00 -19.07 12.79
CA GLU A 25 -1.86 -19.69 13.82
C GLU A 25 -2.24 -21.13 13.44
N LYS A 26 -2.62 -21.35 12.17
CA LYS A 26 -2.99 -22.69 11.69
C LYS A 26 -1.81 -23.68 11.75
N TYR A 27 -0.64 -23.29 11.26
CA TYR A 27 0.53 -24.19 11.29
C TYR A 27 1.03 -24.44 12.71
N LEU A 28 0.92 -23.46 13.61
CA LEU A 28 1.24 -23.65 15.02
C LEU A 28 0.31 -24.68 15.67
N GLN A 29 -0.98 -24.66 15.34
CA GLN A 29 -1.94 -25.66 15.81
C GLN A 29 -1.63 -27.05 15.24
N LEU A 30 -1.45 -27.17 13.93
CA LEU A 30 -1.10 -28.44 13.27
C LEU A 30 0.20 -29.05 13.84
N GLY A 31 1.21 -28.23 14.13
CA GLY A 31 2.45 -28.67 14.75
C GLY A 31 2.25 -29.23 16.16
N ARG A 32 1.37 -28.62 16.96
CA ARG A 32 1.01 -29.12 18.30
C ARG A 32 0.26 -30.44 18.23
N ASP A 33 -0.71 -30.54 17.32
CA ASP A 33 -1.49 -31.77 17.11
C ASP A 33 -0.58 -32.92 16.66
N ALA A 34 0.33 -32.66 15.70
CA ALA A 34 1.32 -33.63 15.24
C ALA A 34 2.26 -34.07 16.37
N THR A 35 2.72 -33.13 17.21
CA THR A 35 3.53 -33.43 18.40
C THR A 35 2.79 -34.35 19.37
N GLY A 36 1.51 -34.07 19.64
CA GLY A 36 0.67 -34.89 20.52
C GLY A 36 0.39 -36.30 19.98
N SER A 37 0.32 -36.44 18.65
CA SER A 37 0.16 -37.74 17.99
C SER A 37 1.46 -38.57 17.88
N GLY A 38 2.62 -37.96 18.17
CA GLY A 38 3.93 -38.60 18.08
C GLY A 38 4.60 -38.52 16.70
N ASP A 39 3.97 -37.90 15.71
CA ASP A 39 4.55 -37.67 14.38
C ASP A 39 5.51 -36.47 14.40
N ARG A 40 6.78 -36.77 14.70
CA ARG A 40 7.83 -35.73 14.80
C ARG A 40 8.18 -35.10 13.46
N VAL A 41 8.11 -35.86 12.36
CA VAL A 41 8.47 -35.35 11.02
C VAL A 41 7.42 -34.34 10.57
N ALA A 42 6.14 -34.67 10.72
CA ALA A 42 5.07 -33.73 10.42
C ALA A 42 5.12 -32.51 11.34
N ALA A 43 5.38 -32.70 12.65
CA ALA A 43 5.49 -31.59 13.59
C ALA A 43 6.59 -30.59 13.18
N GLU A 44 7.78 -31.06 12.84
CA GLU A 44 8.88 -30.21 12.39
C GLU A 44 8.52 -29.45 11.10
N ALA A 45 7.93 -30.15 10.11
CA ALA A 45 7.48 -29.52 8.88
C ALA A 45 6.45 -28.41 9.14
N TYR A 46 5.48 -28.63 10.03
CA TYR A 46 4.50 -27.61 10.41
C TYR A 46 5.14 -26.44 11.16
N PHE A 47 6.07 -26.68 12.07
CA PHE A 47 6.75 -25.61 12.79
C PHE A 47 7.64 -24.76 11.87
N GLN A 48 8.27 -25.36 10.87
CA GLN A 48 9.00 -24.59 9.85
C GLN A 48 8.07 -23.64 9.08
N HIS A 49 6.86 -24.10 8.74
CA HIS A 49 5.87 -23.24 8.09
C HIS A 49 5.40 -22.11 9.01
N ALA A 50 5.12 -22.41 10.28
CA ALA A 50 4.76 -21.39 11.26
C ALA A 50 5.88 -20.35 11.40
N GLU A 51 7.13 -20.79 11.51
CA GLU A 51 8.29 -19.92 11.64
C GLU A 51 8.47 -19.03 10.40
N HIS A 52 8.26 -19.58 9.20
CA HIS A 52 8.28 -18.80 7.96
C HIS A 52 7.26 -17.65 7.97
N TYR A 53 6.00 -17.94 8.34
CA TYR A 53 4.97 -16.90 8.41
C TYR A 53 5.22 -15.90 9.53
N PHE A 54 5.78 -16.34 10.66
CA PHE A 54 6.19 -15.43 11.73
C PHE A 54 7.26 -14.43 11.25
N ARG A 55 8.27 -14.87 10.49
CA ARG A 55 9.26 -13.97 9.87
C ARG A 55 8.60 -12.95 8.94
N ILE A 56 7.61 -13.38 8.15
CA ILE A 56 6.85 -12.48 7.27
C ILE A 56 6.11 -11.42 8.10
N LEU A 57 5.41 -11.81 9.18
CA LEU A 57 4.71 -10.86 10.06
C LEU A 57 5.66 -9.79 10.60
N ASN A 58 6.83 -10.20 11.07
CA ASN A 58 7.84 -9.29 11.62
C ASN A 58 8.37 -8.33 10.55
N ALA A 59 8.66 -8.83 9.35
CA ALA A 59 9.08 -7.98 8.22
C ALA A 59 7.99 -6.96 7.84
N MET A 60 6.71 -7.37 7.85
CA MET A 60 5.59 -6.47 7.59
C MET A 60 5.43 -5.41 8.68
N ALA A 61 5.63 -5.77 9.95
CA ALA A 61 5.59 -4.84 11.07
C ALA A 61 6.70 -3.79 10.98
N GLN A 62 7.93 -4.21 10.67
CA GLN A 62 9.07 -3.31 10.47
C GLN A 62 8.85 -2.36 9.28
N ALA A 63 8.38 -2.88 8.15
CA ALA A 63 8.08 -2.05 6.98
C ALA A 63 6.97 -1.02 7.26
N ALA A 64 5.96 -1.38 8.07
CA ALA A 64 4.92 -0.44 8.48
C ALA A 64 5.50 0.70 9.33
N GLN A 65 6.38 0.40 10.28
CA GLN A 65 7.04 1.39 11.14
C GLN A 65 7.92 2.35 10.32
N GLN A 66 8.75 1.82 9.41
CA GLN A 66 9.58 2.64 8.53
C GLN A 66 8.74 3.59 7.65
N SER A 67 7.64 3.08 7.07
CA SER A 67 6.75 3.90 6.25
C SER A 67 6.06 5.02 7.06
N GLN A 68 5.84 4.82 8.35
CA GLN A 68 5.25 5.82 9.23
C GLN A 68 6.26 6.92 9.57
N GLN A 69 7.52 6.56 9.82
CA GLN A 69 8.61 7.51 10.04
C GLN A 69 8.86 8.38 8.81
N GLU A 70 8.97 7.77 7.62
CA GLU A 70 9.19 8.53 6.38
C GLU A 70 8.04 9.51 6.09
N ARG A 71 6.79 9.11 6.37
CA ARG A 71 5.62 9.99 6.22
C ARG A 71 5.66 11.16 7.20
N ALA A 72 6.07 10.92 8.45
CA ALA A 72 6.22 11.97 9.44
C ALA A 72 7.29 12.99 9.01
N GLU A 73 8.48 12.52 8.60
CA GLU A 73 9.57 13.37 8.14
C GLU A 73 9.19 14.21 6.91
N ARG A 74 8.50 13.62 5.93
CA ARG A 74 8.00 14.35 4.76
C ARG A 74 6.97 15.41 5.13
N GLN A 75 6.13 15.17 6.14
CA GLN A 75 5.17 16.17 6.62
C GLN A 75 5.88 17.33 7.32
N THR A 76 6.88 17.06 8.15
CA THR A 76 7.66 18.11 8.84
C THR A 76 8.43 18.96 7.83
N ALA A 77 9.11 18.33 6.87
CA ALA A 77 9.85 19.04 5.82
C ALA A 77 8.95 19.91 4.95
N ARG A 78 7.71 19.46 4.67
CA ARG A 78 6.73 20.24 3.91
C ARG A 78 6.20 21.43 4.71
N GLN A 79 5.92 21.28 6.00
CA GLN A 79 5.54 22.40 6.88
C GLN A 79 6.66 23.44 6.99
N GLN A 80 7.91 23.00 7.08
CA GLN A 80 9.04 23.92 7.18
C GLN A 80 9.21 24.74 5.89
N ARG A 81 9.09 24.11 4.72
CA ARG A 81 9.11 24.84 3.43
C ARG A 81 7.94 25.81 3.26
N VAL A 82 6.74 25.45 3.68
CA VAL A 82 5.56 26.35 3.60
C VAL A 82 5.70 27.53 4.56
N SER A 83 6.28 27.31 5.74
CA SER A 83 6.57 28.39 6.70
C SER A 83 7.64 29.36 6.18
N SER A 84 8.71 28.83 5.55
CA SER A 84 9.76 29.66 4.93
C SER A 84 9.21 30.52 3.79
N ASN A 85 8.38 29.94 2.92
CA ASN A 85 7.85 30.61 1.73
C ASN A 85 6.71 31.61 2.02
N MET A 86 6.18 31.66 3.25
CA MET A 86 5.23 32.67 3.73
C MET A 86 5.91 33.83 4.47
N SER A 87 7.23 33.76 4.67
CA SER A 87 8.02 34.82 5.31
C SER A 87 8.72 35.73 4.30
N GLU A 88 8.58 35.48 2.99
CA GLU A 88 9.27 36.18 1.89
C GLU A 88 8.29 36.86 0.90
N ASP A 89 6.99 36.92 1.19
CA ASP A 89 5.94 37.48 0.30
C ASP A 89 5.14 38.61 0.98
N ASP A 90 5.84 39.59 1.57
CA ASP A 90 5.21 40.85 2.05
C ASP A 90 6.12 42.05 1.76
N GLU A 91 6.80 42.09 0.61
CA GLU A 91 7.35 43.32 0.05
C GLU A 91 7.27 43.31 -1.49
N ASP A 92 6.39 44.18 -1.99
CA ASP A 92 6.47 44.88 -3.29
C ASP A 92 6.03 44.14 -4.58
N ASP A 93 4.86 44.50 -5.12
CA ASP A 93 4.76 45.14 -6.44
C ASP A 93 3.33 45.66 -6.69
N GLN A 94 3.16 46.98 -6.51
CA GLN A 94 2.09 47.73 -7.15
C GLN A 94 2.54 48.11 -8.56
N THR A 95 2.09 47.40 -9.58
CA THR A 95 2.04 47.97 -10.94
C THR A 95 0.73 47.66 -11.64
N GLU A 96 -0.18 48.64 -11.57
CA GLU A 96 -1.28 48.79 -12.52
C GLU A 96 -0.70 49.02 -13.93
N SER A 97 -1.15 48.26 -14.92
CA SER A 97 -1.30 48.76 -16.29
C SER A 97 -2.31 47.90 -17.04
N GLU A 98 -3.48 48.52 -17.20
CA GLU A 98 -4.55 48.17 -18.11
C GLU A 98 -4.02 47.97 -19.53
N ASN A 99 -4.45 46.91 -20.21
CA ASN A 99 -4.66 46.97 -21.65
C ASN A 99 -5.72 45.95 -22.08
N GLU A 100 -6.95 46.45 -22.21
CA GLU A 100 -8.01 45.83 -23.00
C GLU A 100 -7.61 45.79 -24.48
N ALA A 101 -7.81 44.65 -25.16
CA ALA A 101 -8.57 44.58 -26.43
C ALA A 101 -8.53 43.17 -27.05
N MET A 102 -9.67 42.47 -26.91
CA MET A 102 -10.42 41.75 -27.94
C MET A 102 -9.67 40.99 -29.06
N ALA A 103 -9.87 39.67 -29.10
CA ALA A 103 -10.25 38.99 -30.34
C ALA A 103 -11.04 37.70 -30.03
N GLU A 104 -12.36 37.90 -30.00
CA GLU A 104 -13.41 36.91 -30.17
C GLU A 104 -13.20 36.10 -31.47
N VAL A 105 -13.09 34.78 -31.36
CA VAL A 105 -13.66 33.86 -32.36
C VAL A 105 -14.31 32.66 -31.67
N LYS A 106 -15.62 32.80 -31.58
CA LYS A 106 -16.66 31.80 -31.47
C LYS A 106 -16.42 30.67 -32.48
N ASP A 107 -16.39 29.42 -32.05
CA ASP A 107 -17.06 28.36 -32.83
C ASP A 107 -17.66 27.32 -31.89
N LEU A 108 -18.98 27.32 -31.88
CA LEU A 108 -19.83 26.37 -31.20
C LEU A 108 -20.06 25.17 -32.13
N SER A 109 -20.24 24.02 -31.50
CA SER A 109 -21.07 22.89 -31.95
C SER A 109 -20.58 22.06 -33.14
N SER A 110 -20.36 20.76 -32.90
CA SER A 110 -21.16 19.68 -33.50
C SER A 110 -20.66 18.31 -33.02
N GLU A 111 -21.31 17.74 -32.00
CA GLU A 111 -21.48 16.28 -31.93
C GLU A 111 -22.49 15.88 -33.02
N PRO A 112 -22.36 14.72 -33.68
CA PRO A 112 -23.01 13.52 -33.14
C PRO A 112 -22.26 12.19 -33.39
N GLN A 113 -22.56 11.18 -32.58
CA GLN A 113 -22.31 9.76 -32.88
C GLN A 113 -23.12 9.30 -34.11
N PRO A 114 -22.72 8.19 -34.78
CA PRO A 114 -23.55 6.98 -34.62
C PRO A 114 -22.82 5.62 -34.69
N GLU A 115 -23.41 4.68 -33.92
CA GLU A 115 -23.66 3.24 -34.06
C GLU A 115 -22.95 2.29 -35.07
N LEU A 116 -22.63 1.10 -34.53
CA LEU A 116 -22.78 -0.28 -35.04
C LEU A 116 -21.98 -0.78 -36.27
N SER A 117 -21.27 -1.90 -36.08
CA SER A 117 -21.33 -3.05 -37.00
C SER A 117 -20.96 -4.34 -36.25
N GLU A 118 -21.91 -5.26 -36.17
CA GLU A 118 -21.68 -6.67 -35.86
C GLU A 118 -20.78 -7.33 -36.92
N GLY A 119 -20.10 -8.40 -36.51
CA GLY A 119 -19.35 -9.34 -37.34
C GLY A 119 -19.06 -10.59 -36.54
#